data_AF-K7A5P2-F1
#
_entry.id   AF-K7A5P2-F1
#
_cell.length_a   1.000
_cell.length_b   1.000
_cell.length_c   1.000
_cell.angle_alpha   90.00
_cell.angle_beta   90.00
_cell.angle_gamma   90.00
#
_symmetry.space_group_name_H-M   'P 1'
#
loop_
_entity.id
_entity.type
_entity.pdbx_description
1 polymer ?
#
loop_
_entity_poly.entity_id
_entity_poly.type
_entity_poly.pdbx_seq_one_letter_code
_entity_poly.pdbx_strand_id
1 'polypeptide(L)'
;MKTAIKLYTPAVLVMLMSIPISQASATDVTVGSQLIVKTSVAEVIGVREIESGKLEQGIRKSKAALAKTSTVSLRKPLLDNLCVAHLAINDMEQANQYCQAAVNTGRASAISYNNRAVMHYVLGNFEASLEDLDAASSQGRFQNLVAANLKIVKQQNGLDKDYGLVSEEESSLIAITDR
;
A
#
# COMPACT_ATOMS: atom_id res chain seq x y z
N MET A 1 57.34 50.89 7.19
CA MET A 1 58.14 50.72 5.95
C MET A 1 57.73 49.40 5.29
N LYS A 2 57.80 49.36 3.94
CA LYS A 2 57.33 48.33 2.97
C LYS A 2 55.94 48.62 2.37
N THR A 3 55.85 49.54 1.40
CA THR A 3 56.06 49.43 -0.07
C THR A 3 54.84 48.90 -0.83
N ALA A 4 54.29 49.77 -1.67
CA ALA A 4 53.34 49.48 -2.74
C ALA A 4 54.07 49.01 -4.01
N ILE A 5 53.34 48.35 -4.94
CA ILE A 5 53.30 48.60 -6.40
C ILE A 5 52.21 47.69 -7.02
N LYS A 6 51.38 48.28 -7.90
CA LYS A 6 50.37 47.66 -8.78
C LYS A 6 51.01 47.19 -10.10
N LEU A 7 50.47 46.18 -10.81
CA LEU A 7 50.04 46.28 -12.23
C LEU A 7 49.39 44.97 -12.81
N TYR A 8 48.12 45.10 -13.26
CA TYR A 8 47.38 44.59 -14.45
C TYR A 8 47.48 43.15 -15.05
N THR A 9 46.30 42.48 -15.06
CA THR A 9 45.51 41.69 -16.09
C THR A 9 46.12 41.23 -17.44
N PRO A 10 45.62 40.17 -18.16
CA PRO A 10 44.17 39.89 -18.39
C PRO A 10 43.69 38.42 -18.63
N ALA A 11 42.34 38.31 -18.67
CA ALA A 11 41.50 37.40 -19.48
C ALA A 11 41.58 35.87 -19.30
N VAL A 12 40.54 35.27 -18.71
CA VAL A 12 39.75 34.22 -19.40
C VAL A 12 38.28 34.35 -18.96
N LEU A 13 37.45 34.65 -19.94
CA LEU A 13 35.99 34.66 -19.86
C LEU A 13 35.51 33.20 -19.98
N VAL A 14 35.01 32.59 -18.91
CA VAL A 14 34.29 31.30 -19.02
C VAL A 14 32.82 31.58 -18.76
N MET A 15 32.07 31.78 -19.85
CA MET A 15 30.62 31.66 -19.85
C MET A 15 30.26 30.20 -19.57
N LEU A 16 29.96 29.89 -18.31
CA LEU A 16 29.23 28.68 -17.95
C LEU A 16 27.75 28.92 -18.26
N MET A 17 27.32 28.50 -19.46
CA MET A 17 25.90 28.33 -19.76
C MET A 17 25.41 27.10 -18.99
N SER A 18 24.82 27.34 -17.83
CA SER A 18 24.04 26.34 -17.11
C SER A 18 22.77 26.04 -17.91
N ILE A 19 22.75 24.91 -18.59
CA ILE A 19 21.52 24.32 -19.13
C ILE A 19 20.68 23.92 -17.91
N PRO A 20 19.47 24.47 -17.68
CA PRO A 20 18.59 23.87 -16.69
C PRO A 20 18.20 22.50 -17.22
N ILE A 21 18.70 21.44 -16.57
CA ILE A 21 18.09 20.12 -16.66
C ILE A 21 16.68 20.31 -16.15
N SER A 22 15.71 20.31 -17.07
CA SER A 22 14.29 20.23 -16.74
C SER A 22 14.12 18.99 -15.88
N GLN A 23 14.00 19.19 -14.57
CA GLN A 23 13.47 18.15 -13.70
C GLN A 23 12.03 17.99 -14.13
N ALA A 24 11.76 16.93 -14.90
CA ALA A 24 10.43 16.40 -15.02
C ALA A 24 10.01 16.06 -13.59
N SER A 25 9.21 16.94 -12.99
CA SER A 25 8.51 16.64 -11.76
C SER A 25 7.71 15.39 -12.05
N ALA A 26 8.10 14.26 -11.45
CA ALA A 26 7.19 13.14 -11.27
C ALA A 26 5.99 13.75 -10.54
N THR A 27 4.92 14.00 -11.29
CA THR A 27 3.62 14.17 -10.70
C THR A 27 3.27 12.79 -10.19
N ASP A 28 3.75 12.45 -8.99
CA ASP A 28 3.10 11.45 -8.17
C ASP A 28 1.71 12.00 -7.90
N VAL A 29 0.80 11.70 -8.83
CA VAL A 29 -0.63 11.80 -8.64
C VAL A 29 -0.96 10.76 -7.60
N THR A 30 -0.73 11.12 -6.33
CA THR A 30 -1.43 10.52 -5.22
C THR A 30 -2.87 11.00 -5.31
N VAL A 31 -3.65 10.42 -6.24
CA VAL A 31 -5.12 10.46 -6.15
C VAL A 31 -5.47 9.65 -4.90
N GLY A 32 -5.56 10.39 -3.80
CA GLY A 32 -5.64 9.89 -2.44
C GLY A 32 -6.85 9.00 -2.20
N SER A 33 -6.64 7.70 -2.35
CA SER A 33 -7.59 6.69 -1.93
C SER A 33 -6.90 5.74 -0.96
N GLN A 34 -6.83 6.13 0.32
CA GLN A 34 -6.41 5.21 1.36
C GLN A 34 -7.55 4.23 1.61
N LEU A 35 -7.35 2.97 1.21
CA LEU A 35 -8.28 1.91 1.57
C LEU A 35 -8.35 1.77 3.09
N ILE A 36 -9.54 1.42 3.57
CA ILE A 36 -9.83 1.31 4.99
C ILE A 36 -9.63 -0.13 5.45
N VAL A 37 -8.73 -0.32 6.42
CA VAL A 37 -8.58 -1.58 7.15
C VAL A 37 -9.28 -1.51 8.50
N LYS A 38 -9.67 -2.66 9.06
CA LYS A 38 -10.31 -2.70 10.38
C LYS A 38 -9.82 -3.88 11.21
N THR A 39 -9.52 -3.63 12.48
CA THR A 39 -9.31 -4.68 13.48
C THR A 39 -10.56 -5.54 13.66
N SER A 40 -10.39 -6.75 14.18
CA SER A 40 -11.50 -7.62 14.53
C SER A 40 -12.42 -6.93 15.57
N VAL A 41 -13.71 -7.28 15.58
CA VAL A 41 -14.64 -6.79 16.62
C VAL A 41 -14.43 -7.39 18.00
N ALA A 42 -13.60 -8.43 18.13
CA ALA A 42 -13.36 -9.09 19.39
C ALA A 42 -12.25 -8.38 20.16
N GLU A 43 -12.49 -8.15 21.45
CA GLU A 43 -11.47 -7.66 22.38
C GLU A 43 -10.46 -8.77 22.66
N VAL A 44 -9.30 -8.70 22.00
CA VAL A 44 -8.19 -9.63 22.18
C VAL A 44 -6.90 -8.90 22.54
N ILE A 45 -5.96 -9.63 23.15
CA ILE A 45 -4.69 -9.07 23.63
C ILE A 45 -3.97 -8.33 22.50
N GLY A 46 -3.63 -7.06 22.75
CA GLY A 46 -2.90 -6.19 21.82
C GLY A 46 -3.78 -5.28 20.94
N VAL A 47 -5.10 -5.50 20.87
CA VAL A 47 -5.98 -4.72 19.98
C VAL A 47 -6.00 -3.23 20.31
N ARG A 48 -6.05 -2.88 21.61
CA ARG A 48 -6.11 -1.47 22.05
C ARG A 48 -4.84 -0.71 21.71
N GLU A 49 -3.69 -1.35 21.82
CA GLU A 49 -2.42 -0.77 21.40
C GLU A 49 -2.38 -0.56 19.88
N ILE A 50 -2.90 -1.50 19.09
CA ILE A 50 -3.00 -1.35 17.63
C ILE A 50 -3.91 -0.17 17.28
N GLU A 51 -5.11 -0.10 17.87
CA GLU A 51 -6.10 0.94 17.58
C GLU A 51 -5.67 2.33 18.07
N SER A 52 -4.82 2.42 19.09
CA SER A 52 -4.26 3.68 19.58
C SER A 52 -2.93 4.06 18.90
N GLY A 53 -2.51 3.33 17.87
CA GLY A 53 -1.29 3.61 17.10
C GLY A 53 0.02 3.16 17.77
N LYS A 54 -0.04 2.48 18.92
CA LYS A 54 1.13 1.85 19.58
C LYS A 54 1.45 0.51 18.90
N LEU A 55 1.68 0.55 17.59
CA LEU A 55 1.70 -0.62 16.71
C LEU A 55 2.73 -1.67 17.15
N GLU A 56 3.97 -1.28 17.46
CA GLU A 56 4.99 -2.23 17.92
C GLU A 56 4.59 -3.00 19.18
N GLN A 57 4.03 -2.30 20.17
CA GLN A 57 3.59 -2.92 21.41
C GLN A 57 2.40 -3.86 21.15
N GLY A 58 1.44 -3.41 20.36
CA GLY A 58 0.26 -4.19 19.98
C GLY A 58 0.61 -5.44 19.18
N ILE A 59 1.55 -5.34 18.23
CA ILE A 59 2.09 -6.48 17.46
C ILE A 59 2.75 -7.48 18.40
N ARG A 60 3.67 -7.03 19.28
CA ARG A 60 4.34 -7.93 20.23
C ARG A 60 3.35 -8.69 21.11
N LYS A 61 2.37 -7.97 21.68
CA LYS A 61 1.33 -8.57 22.53
C LYS A 61 0.45 -9.55 21.76
N SER A 62 0.00 -9.18 20.56
CA SER A 62 -0.86 -10.02 19.71
C SER A 62 -0.13 -11.29 19.25
N LYS A 63 1.15 -11.20 18.86
CA LYS A 63 1.98 -12.37 18.50
C LYS A 63 2.16 -13.33 19.68
N ALA A 64 2.44 -12.80 20.87
CA ALA A 64 2.59 -13.62 22.08
C ALA A 64 1.27 -14.33 22.45
N ALA A 65 0.13 -13.66 22.28
CA ALA A 65 -1.18 -14.27 22.49
C ALA A 65 -1.50 -15.33 21.42
N LEU A 66 -1.17 -15.06 20.15
CA LEU A 66 -1.38 -15.99 19.05
C LEU A 66 -0.57 -17.28 19.23
N ALA A 67 0.67 -17.17 19.71
CA ALA A 67 1.52 -18.33 20.01
C ALA A 67 0.94 -19.25 21.09
N LYS A 68 0.14 -18.71 22.01
CA LYS A 68 -0.50 -19.46 23.11
C LYS A 68 -1.90 -19.97 22.76
N THR A 69 -2.46 -19.54 21.63
CA THR A 69 -3.85 -19.85 21.24
C THR A 69 -3.88 -21.00 20.25
N SER A 70 -4.26 -22.20 20.70
CA SER A 70 -4.38 -23.37 19.81
C SER A 70 -5.75 -23.46 19.13
N THR A 71 -6.80 -22.90 19.73
CA THR A 71 -8.17 -22.97 19.20
C THR A 71 -8.33 -22.07 17.98
N VAL A 72 -8.62 -22.66 16.81
CA VAL A 72 -8.72 -21.96 15.51
C VAL A 72 -9.64 -20.74 15.56
N SER A 73 -10.81 -20.86 16.18
CA SER A 73 -11.80 -19.76 16.28
C SER A 73 -11.28 -18.55 17.06
N LEU A 74 -10.40 -18.77 18.03
CA LEU A 74 -9.81 -17.72 18.87
C LEU A 74 -8.55 -17.11 18.24
N ARG A 75 -7.95 -17.80 17.25
CA ARG A 75 -6.79 -17.29 16.51
C ARG A 75 -7.18 -16.19 15.52
N LYS A 76 -8.34 -16.33 14.86
CA LYS A 76 -8.76 -15.40 13.79
C LYS A 76 -8.74 -13.92 14.21
N PRO A 77 -9.32 -13.51 15.36
CA PRO A 77 -9.24 -12.11 15.81
C PRO A 77 -7.80 -11.56 15.92
N LEU A 78 -6.88 -12.37 16.45
CA LEU A 78 -5.47 -12.00 16.58
C LEU A 78 -4.80 -11.87 15.21
N LEU A 79 -5.13 -12.77 14.28
CA LEU A 79 -4.62 -12.74 12.90
C LEU A 79 -5.15 -11.53 12.12
N ASP A 80 -6.44 -11.21 12.22
CA ASP A 80 -7.02 -9.99 11.62
C ASP A 80 -6.30 -8.74 12.13
N ASN A 81 -6.08 -8.65 13.44
CA ASN A 81 -5.43 -7.50 14.06
C ASN A 81 -3.96 -7.38 13.65
N LEU A 82 -3.24 -8.51 13.55
CA LEU A 82 -1.85 -8.52 13.08
C LEU A 82 -1.74 -8.14 11.61
N CYS A 83 -2.66 -8.61 10.75
CA CYS A 83 -2.77 -8.18 9.35
C CYS A 83 -2.88 -6.65 9.27
N VAL A 84 -3.80 -6.04 10.02
CA VAL A 84 -3.96 -4.57 10.07
C VAL A 84 -2.69 -3.88 10.55
N ALA A 85 -2.09 -4.36 11.63
CA ALA A 85 -0.92 -3.71 12.22
C ALA A 85 0.30 -3.78 11.30
N HIS A 86 0.51 -4.89 10.59
CA HIS A 86 1.60 -5.04 9.62
C HIS A 86 1.36 -4.23 8.33
N LEU A 87 0.11 -4.11 7.87
CA LEU A 87 -0.23 -3.15 6.80
C LEU A 87 0.11 -1.71 7.20
N ALA A 88 -0.19 -1.32 8.44
CA ALA A 88 0.04 0.03 8.95
C ALA A 88 1.53 0.41 9.07
N ILE A 89 2.42 -0.56 9.27
CA ILE A 89 3.88 -0.32 9.31
C ILE A 89 4.58 -0.66 7.98
N ASN A 90 3.82 -0.91 6.93
CA ASN A 90 4.31 -1.28 5.60
C ASN A 90 5.14 -2.59 5.55
N ASP A 91 4.93 -3.51 6.49
CA ASP A 91 5.58 -4.82 6.52
C ASP A 91 4.74 -5.83 5.70
N MET A 92 4.91 -5.76 4.38
CA MET A 92 4.06 -6.50 3.43
C MET A 92 4.22 -8.01 3.51
N GLU A 93 5.41 -8.51 3.84
CA GLU A 93 5.65 -9.95 3.98
C GLU A 93 4.80 -10.52 5.12
N GLN A 94 4.90 -9.91 6.30
CA GLN A 94 4.12 -10.34 7.47
C GLN A 94 2.63 -10.03 7.31
N ALA A 95 2.26 -8.91 6.69
CA ALA A 95 0.87 -8.59 6.39
C ALA A 95 0.24 -9.70 5.54
N ASN A 96 0.86 -10.06 4.42
CA ASN A 96 0.40 -11.13 3.54
C ASN A 96 0.18 -12.44 4.30
N GLN A 97 1.16 -12.87 5.11
CA GLN A 97 1.05 -14.08 5.92
C GLN A 97 -0.15 -14.03 6.88
N TYR A 98 -0.32 -12.95 7.64
CA TYR A 98 -1.40 -12.86 8.63
C TYR A 98 -2.78 -12.67 8.01
N CYS A 99 -2.91 -11.88 6.96
CA CYS A 99 -4.18 -11.69 6.25
C CYS A 99 -4.63 -13.03 5.62
N GLN A 100 -3.71 -13.76 4.99
CA GLN A 100 -3.99 -15.08 4.43
C GLN A 100 -4.38 -16.10 5.53
N ALA A 101 -3.63 -16.13 6.63
CA ALA A 101 -3.92 -17.00 7.75
C ALA A 101 -5.30 -16.71 8.38
N ALA A 102 -5.71 -15.43 8.45
CA ALA A 102 -7.02 -15.04 8.99
C ALA A 102 -8.17 -15.61 8.15
N VAL A 103 -8.08 -15.49 6.82
CA VAL A 103 -9.06 -16.06 5.88
C VAL A 103 -9.06 -17.59 5.95
N ASN A 104 -7.89 -18.22 6.05
CA ASN A 104 -7.73 -19.68 6.07
C ASN A 104 -8.16 -20.35 7.38
N THR A 105 -8.63 -19.61 8.39
CA THR A 105 -9.16 -20.20 9.63
C THR A 105 -10.45 -21.01 9.44
N GLY A 106 -11.07 -20.97 8.26
CA GLY A 106 -12.39 -21.56 8.00
C GLY A 106 -13.55 -20.78 8.65
N ARG A 107 -13.25 -19.62 9.27
CA ARG A 107 -14.22 -18.72 9.90
C ARG A 107 -14.03 -17.27 9.45
N ALA A 108 -13.55 -17.08 8.22
CA ALA A 108 -13.36 -15.78 7.62
C ALA A 108 -14.62 -14.91 7.76
N SER A 109 -14.40 -13.61 7.89
CA SER A 109 -15.48 -12.62 8.05
C SER A 109 -15.30 -11.49 7.05
N ALA A 110 -16.30 -10.63 6.92
CA ALA A 110 -16.20 -9.41 6.10
C ALA A 110 -14.90 -8.62 6.38
N ILE A 111 -14.49 -8.51 7.65
CA ILE A 111 -13.23 -7.84 8.03
C ILE A 111 -12.00 -8.59 7.51
N SER A 112 -11.99 -9.91 7.63
CA SER A 112 -10.86 -10.75 7.21
C SER A 112 -10.62 -10.64 5.71
N TYR A 113 -11.70 -10.76 4.93
CA TYR A 113 -11.66 -10.59 3.48
C TYR A 113 -11.31 -9.15 3.09
N ASN A 114 -11.94 -8.14 3.70
CA ASN A 114 -11.61 -6.74 3.43
C ASN A 114 -10.14 -6.43 3.67
N ASN A 115 -9.57 -6.85 4.81
CA ASN A 115 -8.18 -6.55 5.11
C ASN A 115 -7.22 -7.23 4.13
N ARG A 116 -7.52 -8.47 3.71
CA ARG A 116 -6.75 -9.16 2.66
C ARG A 116 -6.90 -8.49 1.30
N ALA A 117 -8.08 -7.96 0.98
CA ALA A 117 -8.27 -7.15 -0.23
C ALA A 117 -7.38 -5.92 -0.23
N VAL A 118 -7.26 -5.21 0.91
CA VAL A 118 -6.35 -4.06 1.02
C VAL A 118 -4.90 -4.49 0.79
N MET A 119 -4.50 -5.62 1.36
CA MET A 119 -3.17 -6.20 1.13
C MET A 119 -2.95 -6.49 -0.36
N HIS A 120 -3.89 -7.14 -1.05
CA HIS A 120 -3.79 -7.40 -2.49
C HIS A 120 -3.71 -6.11 -3.31
N TYR A 121 -4.51 -5.09 -2.97
CA TYR A 121 -4.46 -3.78 -3.61
C TYR A 121 -3.08 -3.14 -3.48
N VAL A 122 -2.49 -3.15 -2.28
CA VAL A 122 -1.15 -2.58 -2.03
C VAL A 122 -0.07 -3.31 -2.82
N LEU A 123 -0.25 -4.62 -3.07
CA LEU A 123 0.64 -5.40 -3.93
C LEU A 123 0.34 -5.26 -5.44
N GLY A 124 -0.60 -4.39 -5.83
CA GLY A 124 -1.00 -4.21 -7.24
C GLY A 124 -1.88 -5.33 -7.80
N ASN A 125 -2.33 -6.27 -6.98
CA ASN A 125 -3.16 -7.39 -7.38
C ASN A 125 -4.65 -7.01 -7.33
N PHE A 126 -5.11 -6.18 -8.25
CA PHE A 126 -6.46 -5.61 -8.22
C PHE A 126 -7.57 -6.68 -8.39
N GLU A 127 -7.37 -7.69 -9.24
CA GLU A 127 -8.31 -8.79 -9.41
C GLU A 127 -8.56 -9.54 -8.10
N ALA A 128 -7.48 -9.93 -7.41
CA ALA A 128 -7.58 -10.63 -6.11
C ALA A 128 -8.20 -9.73 -5.04
N SER A 129 -7.92 -8.41 -5.08
CA SER A 129 -8.55 -7.44 -4.21
C SER A 129 -10.07 -7.36 -4.41
N LEU A 130 -10.52 -7.34 -5.67
CA LEU A 130 -11.95 -7.34 -6.01
C LEU A 130 -12.64 -8.63 -5.57
N GLU A 131 -12.02 -9.79 -5.80
CA GLU A 131 -12.55 -11.09 -5.35
C GLU A 131 -12.77 -11.11 -3.84
N ASP A 132 -11.80 -10.62 -3.07
CA ASP A 132 -11.94 -10.51 -1.62
C ASP A 132 -13.02 -9.51 -1.20
N LEU A 133 -13.16 -8.38 -1.88
CA LEU A 133 -14.21 -7.40 -1.55
C LEU A 133 -15.60 -7.92 -1.87
N ASP A 134 -15.75 -8.71 -2.94
CA ASP A 134 -17.01 -9.40 -3.26
C ASP A 134 -17.33 -10.47 -2.20
N ALA A 135 -16.33 -11.26 -1.78
CA ALA A 135 -16.47 -12.19 -0.67
C ALA A 135 -16.84 -11.47 0.64
N ALA A 136 -16.23 -10.32 0.94
CA ALA A 136 -16.56 -9.50 2.09
C ALA A 136 -17.99 -8.95 2.03
N SER A 137 -18.43 -8.49 0.85
CA SER A 137 -19.77 -7.95 0.60
C SER A 137 -20.85 -9.00 0.86
N SER A 138 -20.63 -10.24 0.41
CA SER A 138 -21.58 -11.36 0.59
C SER A 138 -21.91 -11.68 2.06
N GLN A 139 -21.08 -11.25 3.01
CA GLN A 139 -21.26 -11.50 4.45
C GLN A 139 -22.31 -10.59 5.11
N GLY A 140 -22.84 -9.58 4.40
CA GLY A 140 -23.93 -8.72 4.88
C GLY A 140 -23.56 -7.73 6.02
N ARG A 141 -22.31 -7.74 6.51
CA ARG A 141 -21.81 -6.85 7.58
C ARG A 141 -20.75 -5.89 7.07
N PHE A 142 -20.61 -4.73 7.72
CA PHE A 142 -19.62 -3.69 7.35
C PHE A 142 -19.74 -3.19 5.91
N GLN A 143 -20.96 -3.19 5.36
CA GLN A 143 -21.24 -2.87 3.95
C GLN A 143 -20.69 -1.51 3.52
N ASN A 144 -20.79 -0.48 4.37
CA ASN A 144 -20.26 0.85 4.04
C ASN A 144 -18.74 0.84 3.88
N LEU A 145 -18.03 0.08 4.74
CA LEU A 145 -16.57 -0.05 4.68
C LEU A 145 -16.15 -0.85 3.44
N VAL A 146 -16.83 -1.97 3.17
CA VAL A 146 -16.57 -2.80 1.99
C VAL A 146 -16.86 -2.02 0.71
N ALA A 147 -17.99 -1.33 0.64
CA ALA A 147 -18.39 -0.53 -0.53
C ALA A 147 -17.42 0.63 -0.79
N ALA A 148 -16.90 1.28 0.26
CA ALA A 148 -15.89 2.32 0.12
C ALA A 148 -14.61 1.79 -0.53
N ASN A 149 -14.09 0.66 -0.04
CA ASN A 149 -12.89 0.03 -0.62
C ASN A 149 -13.17 -0.49 -2.04
N LEU A 150 -14.33 -1.11 -2.28
CA LEU A 150 -14.71 -1.60 -3.60
C LEU A 150 -14.75 -0.48 -4.64
N LYS A 151 -15.26 0.70 -4.27
CA LYS A 151 -15.26 1.88 -5.15
C LYS A 151 -13.84 2.27 -5.54
N ILE A 152 -12.93 2.33 -4.57
CA ILE A 152 -11.53 2.68 -4.78
C ILE A 152 -10.84 1.67 -5.71
N VAL A 153 -10.97 0.37 -5.40
CA VAL A 153 -10.30 -0.68 -6.17
C VAL A 153 -10.85 -0.76 -7.61
N LYS A 154 -12.15 -0.59 -7.81
CA LYS A 154 -12.74 -0.55 -9.17
C LYS A 154 -12.24 0.64 -9.97
N GLN A 155 -12.13 1.82 -9.36
CA GLN A 155 -11.59 2.99 -10.03
C GLN A 155 -10.12 2.75 -10.43
N GLN A 156 -9.31 2.22 -9.53
CA GLN A 156 -7.90 1.96 -9.81
C GLN A 156 -7.69 0.87 -10.87
N ASN A 157 -8.46 -0.23 -10.82
CA ASN A 157 -8.37 -1.29 -11.82
C ASN A 157 -8.79 -0.82 -13.22
N GLY A 158 -9.77 0.09 -13.30
CA GLY A 158 -10.14 0.71 -14.58
C GLY A 158 -9.01 1.54 -15.16
N LEU A 159 -8.38 2.37 -14.33
CA LEU A 159 -7.22 3.18 -14.75
C LEU A 159 -6.05 2.29 -15.21
N ASP A 160 -5.72 1.24 -14.45
CA ASP A 160 -4.64 0.30 -14.79
C ASP A 160 -4.84 -0.34 -16.17
N LYS A 161 -6.08 -0.76 -16.48
CA LYS A 161 -6.44 -1.34 -17.78
C LYS A 161 -6.35 -0.32 -18.91
N ASP A 162 -6.80 0.91 -18.69
CA ASP A 162 -6.72 1.97 -19.70
C ASP A 162 -5.26 2.31 -20.03
N TYR A 163 -4.36 2.37 -19.04
CA TYR A 163 -2.92 2.57 -19.27
C TYR A 163 -2.26 1.38 -19.98
N GLY A 164 -2.66 0.15 -19.65
CA GLY A 164 -2.17 -1.05 -20.34
C GLY A 164 -2.47 -1.01 -21.84
N LEU A 165 -3.70 -0.66 -22.21
CA LEU A 165 -4.12 -0.57 -23.62
C LEU A 165 -3.35 0.50 -24.42
N VAL A 166 -3.10 1.67 -23.81
CA VAL A 166 -2.32 2.74 -24.46
C VAL A 166 -0.88 2.28 -24.72
N SER A 167 -0.28 1.55 -23.78
CA SER A 167 1.10 1.06 -23.94
C SER A 167 1.24 0.00 -25.04
N GLU A 168 0.22 -0.83 -25.24
CA GLU A 168 0.20 -1.84 -26.32
C GLU A 168 0.00 -1.20 -27.70
N GLU A 169 -0.87 -0.19 -27.79
CA GLU A 169 -1.14 0.53 -29.04
C GLU A 169 0.10 1.31 -29.52
N GLU A 170 0.81 2.02 -28.62
CA GLU A 170 2.07 2.70 -28.95
C GLU A 170 3.17 1.72 -29.39
N SER A 171 3.28 0.56 -28.74
CA SER A 171 4.27 -0.47 -29.12
C SER A 171 3.98 -1.05 -30.51
N SER A 172 2.69 -1.22 -30.84
CA SER A 172 2.25 -1.69 -32.17
C SER A 172 2.50 -0.66 -33.27
N LEU A 173 2.34 0.63 -32.99
CA LEU A 173 2.59 1.72 -33.94
C LEU A 173 4.07 1.85 -34.29
N ILE A 174 4.98 1.70 -33.32
CA ILE A 174 6.43 1.73 -33.55
C ILE A 174 6.87 0.55 -34.43
N ALA A 175 6.27 -0.63 -34.24
CA ALA A 175 6.59 -1.83 -35.03
C ALA A 175 6.17 -1.75 -36.51
N ILE A 176 5.22 -0.87 -36.84
CA ILE A 176 4.73 -0.69 -38.23
C ILE A 176 5.56 0.35 -38.98
N THR A 177 6.18 1.32 -38.28
CA THR A 177 6.99 2.38 -38.90
C THR A 177 8.43 1.96 -39.28
N ASP A 178 8.88 0.79 -38.85
CA ASP A 178 10.23 0.26 -39.12
C ASP A 178 10.28 -0.77 -40.28
N ARG A 179 9.28 -0.79 -41.16
CA ARG A 179 9.19 -1.73 -42.30
C ARG A 179 9.24 -1.06 -43.67
#